data_AF-A0A1G2G907-F1
#
_entry.id   AF-A0A1G2G907-F1
#
_cell.length_a   1.000
_cell.length_b   1.000
_cell.length_c   1.000
_cell.angle_alpha   90.00
_cell.angle_beta   90.00
_cell.angle_gamma   90.00
#
_symmetry.space_group_name_H-M   'P 1'
#
loop_
_entity.id
_entity.type
_entity.pdbx_description
1 polymer ?
#
loop_
_entity_poly.entity_id
_entity_poly.type
_entity_poly.pdbx_seq_one_letter_code
_entity_poly.pdbx_strand_id
1 'polypeptide(L)'
;MSLVDDLIAKSVLKTPRIIQAFRDTNRADFLPEDERPLAEIDEAFPIGEGQTISQPYTVAFMLELLAPKPGQHILDVGFGSGWQSALLAHIVSDNKKTSGRVFAIERLQKLCDFGKANIAKYGYTTSGVVETYCRDAVAELDDVAKASGGFDGIIAAAAAPAKQGGVESSIPRAWKKHLKLGGKIVMPVGKSLWVFTKKKPNIVDKKEYPGFAFVPLVTSKKRKKNKQKKSSLSFVYSTVALAAVCFIGIMLFLMSPPPNVSFPKEITIPRASSARESAELLAREGVTRSPHIILLSLFVAGDIRNIQAGRYFFDKPRWVFSIAKSITNPLTRKILTMRIPEGSTLRGIASEYENQNLFTGEELWAFTGIPAQDYRDGNATLPNFSELKNQFSFLQELPSYATLEGFLLPDTYELFDDVKPAEVVYKMLQNFETRMEKEGLFEEIKKQELSLYEVVTLASLLEREAIHYDDKRIIAGIIENRIKRDMPLQLDASLMYVTGRGSLLLTKEDLDSKSPYNTYEHKGLPLGPIANPGIDSIKAVLNPKKTNYLYYLSDRHYTIHYSATFEQHKEKKQIYLP
;
A
#
# COMPACT_ATOMS: atom_id res chain seq x y z
N MET A 1 -6.07 2.73 13.71
CA MET A 1 -6.10 3.76 14.78
C MET A 1 -6.05 5.11 14.09
N SER A 2 -6.88 6.09 14.51
CA SER A 2 -6.87 7.43 13.87
C SER A 2 -5.56 8.17 14.18
N LEU A 3 -5.18 9.16 13.36
CA LEU A 3 -3.99 9.99 13.61
C LEU A 3 -4.02 10.61 15.01
N VAL A 4 -5.16 11.16 15.41
CA VAL A 4 -5.31 11.82 16.71
C VAL A 4 -5.14 10.83 17.86
N ASP A 5 -5.72 9.63 17.76
CA ASP A 5 -5.61 8.62 18.81
C ASP A 5 -4.18 8.08 18.93
N ASP A 6 -3.44 7.97 17.83
CA ASP A 6 -2.02 7.61 17.84
C ASP A 6 -1.15 8.69 18.54
N LEU A 7 -1.40 9.98 18.27
CA LEU A 7 -0.71 11.08 18.95
C LEU A 7 -1.02 11.14 20.46
N ILE A 8 -2.24 10.76 20.86
CA ILE A 8 -2.62 10.62 22.28
C ILE A 8 -1.89 9.43 22.90
N ALA A 9 -1.90 8.27 22.24
CA ALA A 9 -1.23 7.06 22.72
C ALA A 9 0.28 7.26 22.90
N LYS A 10 0.92 7.99 21.98
CA LYS A 10 2.33 8.41 22.08
C LYS A 10 2.60 9.44 23.17
N SER A 11 1.56 9.92 23.87
CA SER A 11 1.67 10.98 24.86
C SER A 11 2.36 12.23 24.31
N VAL A 12 2.13 12.57 23.04
CA VAL A 12 2.58 13.85 22.47
C VAL A 12 1.46 14.88 22.50
N LEU A 13 0.21 14.45 22.29
CA LEU A 13 -0.99 15.27 22.33
C LEU A 13 -1.79 14.92 23.60
N LYS A 14 -1.96 15.87 24.52
CA LYS A 14 -2.44 15.62 25.89
C LYS A 14 -3.53 16.58 26.34
N THR A 15 -3.44 17.83 25.93
CA THR A 15 -4.33 18.89 26.40
C THR A 15 -5.70 18.75 25.72
N PRO A 16 -6.81 18.57 26.45
CA PRO A 16 -8.13 18.31 25.87
C PRO A 16 -8.57 19.31 24.80
N ARG A 17 -8.28 20.60 25.00
CA ARG A 17 -8.62 21.65 24.01
C ARG A 17 -7.77 21.53 22.74
N ILE A 18 -6.51 21.14 22.84
CA ILE A 18 -5.65 20.92 21.67
C ILE A 18 -6.09 19.65 20.94
N ILE A 19 -6.43 18.58 21.67
CA ILE A 19 -7.04 17.36 21.11
C ILE A 19 -8.30 17.72 20.31
N GLN A 20 -9.19 18.53 20.89
CA GLN A 20 -10.41 18.94 20.21
C GLN A 20 -10.12 19.74 18.93
N ALA A 21 -9.14 20.65 18.95
CA ALA A 21 -8.73 21.40 17.76
C ALA A 21 -8.25 20.48 16.64
N PHE A 22 -7.48 19.42 16.96
CA PHE A 22 -7.05 18.41 15.99
C PHE A 22 -8.23 17.61 15.43
N ARG A 23 -9.22 17.25 16.25
CA ARG A 23 -10.41 16.52 15.80
C ARG A 23 -11.33 17.36 14.91
N ASP A 24 -11.45 18.65 15.19
CA ASP A 24 -12.37 19.55 14.48
C ASP A 24 -11.73 20.19 13.23
N THR A 25 -10.42 20.05 13.05
CA THR A 25 -9.70 20.64 11.91
C THR A 25 -9.20 19.54 10.98
N ASN A 26 -9.92 19.31 9.88
CA ASN A 26 -9.57 18.29 8.90
C ASN A 26 -8.27 18.67 8.17
N ARG A 27 -7.18 17.94 8.45
CA ARG A 27 -5.86 18.20 7.85
C ARG A 27 -5.86 18.10 6.33
N ALA A 28 -6.71 17.26 5.74
CA ALA A 28 -6.81 17.09 4.29
C ALA A 28 -7.16 18.41 3.56
N ASP A 29 -7.88 19.32 4.23
CA ASP A 29 -8.22 20.63 3.66
C ASP A 29 -7.03 21.55 3.43
N PHE A 30 -5.89 21.24 4.06
CA PHE A 30 -4.66 22.03 4.05
C PHE A 30 -3.55 21.37 3.22
N LEU A 31 -3.88 20.29 2.49
CA LEU A 31 -2.97 19.58 1.60
C LEU A 31 -3.30 19.87 0.13
N PRO A 32 -2.29 19.86 -0.76
CA PRO A 32 -2.49 19.71 -2.20
C PRO A 32 -3.38 18.50 -2.51
N GLU A 33 -4.10 18.55 -3.64
CA GLU A 33 -5.13 17.58 -3.99
C GLU A 33 -4.63 16.12 -4.04
N ASP A 34 -3.44 15.94 -4.59
CA ASP A 34 -2.71 14.67 -4.70
C ASP A 34 -2.28 14.08 -3.34
N GLU A 35 -2.06 14.94 -2.35
CA GLU A 35 -1.59 14.54 -1.01
C GLU A 35 -2.74 14.31 -0.02
N ARG A 36 -3.98 14.70 -0.35
CA ARG A 36 -5.14 14.59 0.57
C ARG A 36 -5.41 13.17 1.09
N PRO A 37 -5.28 12.09 0.29
CA PRO A 37 -5.46 10.72 0.80
C PRO A 37 -4.46 10.33 1.90
N LEU A 38 -3.35 11.06 2.01
CA LEU A 38 -2.27 10.81 2.99
C LEU A 38 -2.40 11.67 4.26
N ALA A 39 -3.49 12.43 4.42
CA ALA A 39 -3.66 13.38 5.52
C ALA A 39 -3.51 12.77 6.94
N GLU A 40 -3.93 11.51 7.10
CA GLU A 40 -3.88 10.76 8.35
C GLU A 40 -2.48 10.18 8.67
N ILE A 41 -1.51 10.32 7.75
CA ILE A 41 -0.14 9.88 7.98
C ILE A 41 0.60 10.93 8.82
N ASP A 42 1.26 10.47 9.89
CA ASP A 42 2.11 11.27 10.76
C ASP A 42 3.47 11.61 10.08
N GLU A 43 3.42 12.27 8.93
CA GLU A 43 4.57 12.71 8.14
C GLU A 43 4.40 14.16 7.64
N ALA A 44 5.50 14.78 7.22
CA ALA A 44 5.50 16.09 6.58
C ALA A 44 5.36 15.93 5.06
N PHE A 45 4.49 16.72 4.43
CA PHE A 45 4.20 16.63 2.99
C PHE A 45 4.53 17.93 2.27
N PRO A 46 4.94 17.89 0.97
CA PRO A 46 5.21 19.09 0.19
C PRO A 46 3.94 19.91 -0.02
N ILE A 47 4.05 21.24 0.07
CA ILE A 47 2.94 22.19 -0.20
C ILE A 47 3.28 23.21 -1.29
N GLY A 48 4.36 22.97 -2.02
CA GLY A 48 4.89 23.86 -3.06
C GLY A 48 5.98 24.82 -2.56
N GLU A 49 6.65 25.48 -3.51
CA GLU A 49 7.73 26.47 -3.25
C GLU A 49 8.87 25.93 -2.34
N GLY A 50 9.11 24.62 -2.39
CA GLY A 50 10.12 23.93 -1.57
C GLY A 50 9.79 23.90 -0.08
N GLN A 51 8.55 24.14 0.31
CA GLN A 51 8.08 24.09 1.70
C GLN A 51 7.24 22.83 1.94
N THR A 52 7.12 22.46 3.21
CA THR A 52 6.30 21.32 3.65
C THR A 52 5.29 21.76 4.70
N ILE A 53 4.12 21.14 4.71
CA ILE A 53 3.26 21.13 5.90
C ILE A 53 3.97 20.28 6.97
N SER A 54 4.03 20.78 8.20
CA SER A 54 4.71 20.08 9.28
C SER A 54 4.01 18.75 9.63
N GLN A 55 4.81 17.79 10.09
CA GLN A 55 4.34 16.52 10.63
C GLN A 55 3.37 16.77 11.81
N PRO A 56 2.25 16.03 11.94
CA PRO A 56 1.29 16.17 13.03
C PRO A 56 1.91 16.07 14.42
N TYR A 57 2.79 15.10 14.64
CA TYR A 57 3.55 14.98 15.89
C TYR A 57 4.30 16.26 16.24
N THR A 58 4.97 16.87 15.26
CA THR A 58 5.73 18.11 15.47
C THR A 58 4.79 19.27 15.82
N VAL A 59 3.67 19.41 15.11
CA VAL A 59 2.68 20.47 15.40
C VAL A 59 2.05 20.28 16.78
N ALA A 60 1.65 19.06 17.13
CA ALA A 60 1.11 18.74 18.45
C ALA A 60 2.11 19.09 19.55
N PHE A 61 3.37 18.66 19.39
CA PHE A 61 4.44 18.94 20.34
C PHE A 61 4.68 20.44 20.51
N MET A 62 4.72 21.21 19.42
CA MET A 62 4.91 22.67 19.48
C MET A 62 3.74 23.38 20.16
N LEU A 63 2.50 22.95 19.90
CA LEU A 63 1.30 23.53 20.51
C LEU A 63 1.23 23.24 22.01
N GLU A 64 1.58 22.02 22.45
CA GLU A 64 1.66 21.67 23.87
C GLU A 64 2.74 22.50 24.60
N LEU A 65 3.88 22.76 23.95
CA LEU A 65 4.93 23.62 24.52
C LEU A 65 4.50 25.08 24.63
N LEU A 66 3.83 25.60 23.59
CA LEU A 66 3.29 26.94 23.57
C LEU A 66 2.19 27.10 24.63
N ALA A 67 1.37 26.07 24.81
CA ALA A 67 0.21 26.02 25.70
C ALA A 67 -0.76 27.20 25.49
N PRO A 68 -1.29 27.40 24.27
CA PRO A 68 -2.20 28.51 23.96
C PRO A 68 -3.53 28.38 24.72
N LYS A 69 -4.11 29.52 25.08
CA LYS A 69 -5.36 29.63 25.87
C LYS A 69 -6.40 30.51 25.16
N PRO A 70 -7.70 30.31 25.43
CA PRO A 70 -8.74 31.21 24.96
C PRO A 70 -8.44 32.69 25.29
N GLY A 71 -8.78 33.58 24.36
CA GLY A 71 -8.56 35.03 24.47
C GLY A 71 -7.13 35.50 24.18
N GLN A 72 -6.17 34.60 23.95
CA GLN A 72 -4.78 34.98 23.67
C GLN A 72 -4.57 35.44 22.22
N HIS A 73 -3.60 36.33 22.04
CA HIS A 73 -3.11 36.77 20.73
C HIS A 73 -1.81 36.05 20.38
N ILE A 74 -1.83 35.22 19.34
CA ILE A 74 -0.69 34.38 18.94
C ILE A 74 -0.15 34.82 17.58
N LEU A 75 1.16 34.95 17.46
CA LEU A 75 1.85 35.14 16.18
C LEU A 75 2.30 33.78 15.63
N ASP A 76 1.81 33.41 14.45
CA ASP A 76 2.23 32.21 13.71
C ASP A 76 3.16 32.63 12.55
N VAL A 77 4.40 32.15 12.59
CA VAL A 77 5.46 32.48 11.62
C VAL A 77 5.75 31.30 10.71
N GLY A 78 5.62 31.50 9.40
CA GLY A 78 5.68 30.42 8.42
C GLY A 78 4.29 29.81 8.23
N PHE A 79 3.33 30.67 7.91
CA PHE A 79 1.91 30.32 7.81
C PHE A 79 1.65 29.17 6.82
N GLY A 80 2.42 29.07 5.73
CA GLY A 80 2.43 27.89 4.86
C GLY A 80 1.04 27.49 4.37
N SER A 81 0.61 26.26 4.69
CA SER A 81 -0.71 25.76 4.31
C SER A 81 -1.87 26.31 5.13
N GLY A 82 -1.60 26.93 6.28
CA GLY A 82 -2.59 27.46 7.21
C GLY A 82 -3.10 26.47 8.28
N TRP A 83 -2.66 25.22 8.28
CA TRP A 83 -3.18 24.20 9.22
C TRP A 83 -2.87 24.53 10.69
N GLN A 84 -1.62 24.88 11.02
CA GLN A 84 -1.23 25.28 12.38
C GLN A 84 -2.01 26.52 12.84
N SER A 85 -2.20 27.50 11.96
CA SER A 85 -3.01 28.69 12.23
C SER A 85 -4.47 28.35 12.49
N ALA A 86 -5.06 27.39 11.77
CA ALA A 86 -6.43 26.94 12.01
C ALA A 86 -6.59 26.25 13.38
N LEU A 87 -5.63 25.40 13.75
CA LEU A 87 -5.59 24.78 15.07
C LEU A 87 -5.48 25.83 16.18
N LEU A 88 -4.56 26.80 16.03
CA LEU A 88 -4.43 27.91 16.97
C LEU A 88 -5.72 28.72 17.08
N ALA A 89 -6.37 29.02 15.93
CA ALA A 89 -7.61 29.78 15.88
C ALA A 89 -8.74 29.08 16.65
N HIS A 90 -8.87 27.76 16.49
CA HIS A 90 -9.80 26.94 17.25
C HIS A 90 -9.54 27.06 18.76
N ILE A 91 -8.27 26.93 19.17
CA ILE A 91 -7.88 26.97 20.59
C ILE A 91 -8.13 28.33 21.24
N VAL A 92 -7.79 29.43 20.55
CA VAL A 92 -7.83 30.78 21.15
C VAL A 92 -9.18 31.48 21.04
N SER A 93 -10.05 31.06 20.12
CA SER A 93 -11.34 31.76 19.88
C SER A 93 -12.52 31.22 20.69
N ASP A 94 -12.42 30.02 21.26
CA ASP A 94 -13.49 29.36 22.03
C ASP A 94 -14.84 29.38 21.29
N ASN A 95 -14.92 28.75 20.12
CA ASN A 95 -16.11 28.77 19.26
C ASN A 95 -16.61 30.20 18.97
N LYS A 96 -15.68 31.13 18.68
CA LYS A 96 -15.93 32.55 18.34
C LYS A 96 -16.51 33.40 19.49
N LYS A 97 -16.50 32.92 20.74
CA LYS A 97 -17.01 33.67 21.91
C LYS A 97 -15.97 34.59 22.57
N THR A 98 -14.69 34.36 22.32
CA THR A 98 -13.59 35.12 22.94
C THR A 98 -12.79 35.90 21.90
N SER A 99 -12.19 37.02 22.30
CA SER A 99 -11.46 37.94 21.42
C SER A 99 -10.06 37.46 20.99
N GLY A 100 -9.75 36.17 21.19
CA GLY A 100 -8.44 35.61 20.84
C GLY A 100 -8.21 35.66 19.33
N ARG A 101 -6.96 35.91 18.92
CA ARG A 101 -6.59 36.13 17.52
C ARG A 101 -5.27 35.48 17.17
N VAL A 102 -5.17 35.04 15.92
CA VAL A 102 -3.96 34.48 15.32
C VAL A 102 -3.49 35.42 14.21
N PHE A 103 -2.26 35.90 14.32
CA PHE A 103 -1.61 36.74 13.32
C PHE A 103 -0.65 35.85 12.55
N ALA A 104 -1.01 35.50 11.32
CA ALA A 104 -0.30 34.50 10.54
C ALA A 104 0.54 35.16 9.44
N ILE A 105 1.85 34.91 9.42
CA ILE A 105 2.77 35.57 8.48
C ILE A 105 3.42 34.53 7.55
N GLU A 106 3.31 34.75 6.24
CA GLU A 106 3.98 33.98 5.19
C GLU A 106 4.76 34.92 4.26
N ARG A 107 6.00 34.56 3.92
CA ARG A 107 6.84 35.37 3.03
C ARG A 107 6.54 35.09 1.55
N LEU A 108 6.21 33.85 1.22
CA LEU A 108 6.00 33.39 -0.15
C LEU A 108 4.54 33.67 -0.56
N GLN A 109 4.35 34.60 -1.48
CA GLN A 109 3.01 35.06 -1.89
C GLN A 109 2.07 33.90 -2.25
N LYS A 110 2.53 32.94 -3.06
CA LYS A 110 1.73 31.78 -3.46
C LYS A 110 1.28 30.91 -2.28
N LEU A 111 2.16 30.69 -1.29
CA LEU A 111 1.79 29.93 -0.09
C LEU A 111 0.87 30.73 0.81
N CYS A 112 1.06 32.05 0.89
CA CYS A 112 0.16 32.93 1.62
C CYS A 112 -1.27 32.83 1.05
N ASP A 113 -1.40 32.84 -0.27
CA ASP A 113 -2.70 32.74 -0.94
C ASP A 113 -3.29 31.32 -0.79
N PHE A 114 -2.47 30.28 -0.87
CA PHE A 114 -2.87 28.89 -0.60
C PHE A 114 -3.42 28.74 0.83
N GLY A 115 -2.69 29.20 1.85
CA GLY A 115 -3.13 29.11 3.24
C GLY A 115 -4.38 29.94 3.53
N LYS A 116 -4.53 31.12 2.91
CA LYS A 116 -5.76 31.92 3.01
C LYS A 116 -6.97 31.18 2.48
N ALA A 117 -6.83 30.53 1.31
CA ALA A 117 -7.91 29.76 0.71
C ALA A 117 -8.35 28.60 1.61
N ASN A 118 -7.40 27.91 2.24
CA ASN A 118 -7.69 26.79 3.15
C ASN A 118 -8.39 27.25 4.43
N ILE A 119 -7.88 28.31 5.09
CA ILE A 119 -8.49 28.83 6.33
C ILE A 119 -9.87 29.41 6.11
N ALA A 120 -10.13 30.02 4.95
CA ALA A 120 -11.43 30.62 4.65
C ALA A 120 -12.59 29.62 4.81
N LYS A 121 -12.35 28.33 4.53
CA LYS A 121 -13.33 27.24 4.71
C LYS A 121 -13.85 27.11 6.14
N TYR A 122 -13.05 27.52 7.13
CA TYR A 122 -13.37 27.42 8.56
C TYR A 122 -13.97 28.73 9.13
N GLY A 123 -14.09 29.77 8.31
CA GLY A 123 -14.71 31.05 8.68
C GLY A 123 -13.89 31.89 9.68
N TYR A 124 -12.64 31.54 9.95
CA TYR A 124 -11.78 32.29 10.88
C TYR A 124 -11.31 33.64 10.33
N THR A 125 -11.16 33.77 9.02
CA THR A 125 -10.83 35.05 8.37
C THR A 125 -12.01 36.02 8.45
N THR A 126 -13.21 35.57 8.09
CA THR A 126 -14.43 36.40 8.10
C THR A 126 -14.83 36.84 9.51
N SER A 127 -14.57 36.00 10.52
CA SER A 127 -14.81 36.34 11.92
C SER A 127 -13.69 37.17 12.57
N GLY A 128 -12.61 37.47 11.82
CA GLY A 128 -11.48 38.26 12.33
C GLY A 128 -10.60 37.53 13.35
N VAL A 129 -10.77 36.22 13.52
CA VAL A 129 -9.95 35.38 14.42
C VAL A 129 -8.56 35.19 13.83
N VAL A 130 -8.44 35.00 12.51
CA VAL A 130 -7.16 34.86 11.81
C VAL A 130 -6.93 36.08 10.92
N GLU A 131 -5.81 36.77 11.13
CA GLU A 131 -5.33 37.85 10.27
C GLU A 131 -4.02 37.44 9.57
N THR A 132 -4.03 37.42 8.24
CA THR A 132 -2.91 36.92 7.43
C THR A 132 -2.09 38.04 6.82
N TYR A 133 -0.76 37.94 6.85
CA TYR A 133 0.15 38.90 6.23
C TYR A 133 1.15 38.20 5.30
N CYS A 134 1.17 38.61 4.03
CA CYS A 134 2.08 38.06 3.02
C CYS A 134 3.40 38.87 2.97
N ARG A 135 4.25 38.73 3.99
CA ARG A 135 5.51 39.50 4.14
C ARG A 135 6.56 38.78 4.98
N ASP A 136 7.74 39.37 5.08
CA ASP A 136 8.86 38.86 5.88
C ASP A 136 8.59 39.04 7.39
N ALA A 137 8.54 37.92 8.13
CA ALA A 137 8.28 37.91 9.58
C ALA A 137 9.49 38.35 10.43
N VAL A 138 10.69 38.47 9.84
CA VAL A 138 11.90 38.94 10.53
C VAL A 138 12.02 40.47 10.48
N ALA A 139 11.24 41.12 9.61
CA ALA A 139 11.16 42.58 9.49
C ALA A 139 10.39 43.23 10.66
N GLU A 140 10.11 44.53 10.56
CA GLU A 140 9.34 45.29 11.56
C GLU A 140 7.90 44.75 11.66
N LEU A 141 7.44 44.50 12.89
CA LEU A 141 6.10 43.96 13.19
C LEU A 141 5.27 44.94 14.01
N ASP A 142 5.68 46.22 14.06
CA ASP A 142 5.06 47.23 14.91
C ASP A 142 3.58 47.47 14.54
N ASP A 143 3.24 47.40 13.27
CA ASP A 143 1.85 47.51 12.78
C ASP A 143 0.99 46.31 13.17
N VAL A 144 1.52 45.08 13.02
CA VAL A 144 0.84 43.83 13.45
C VAL A 144 0.66 43.82 14.97
N ALA A 145 1.69 44.19 15.72
CA ALA A 145 1.66 44.19 17.17
C ALA A 145 0.78 45.30 17.74
N LYS A 146 0.66 46.43 17.05
CA LYS A 146 -0.27 47.51 17.43
C LYS A 146 -1.72 47.04 17.35
N ALA A 147 -2.06 46.20 16.36
CA ALA A 147 -3.39 45.60 16.25
C ALA A 147 -3.71 44.64 17.40
N SER A 148 -2.71 44.00 18.01
CA SER A 148 -2.86 42.97 19.07
C SER A 148 -2.58 43.46 20.49
N GLY A 149 -1.97 44.63 20.67
CA GLY A 149 -1.41 45.04 21.97
C GLY A 149 -0.23 44.16 22.42
N GLY A 150 0.44 43.51 21.45
CA GLY A 150 1.49 42.51 21.68
C GLY A 150 0.97 41.06 21.67
N PHE A 151 1.90 40.11 21.66
CA PHE A 151 1.60 38.68 21.54
C PHE A 151 1.77 37.95 22.87
N ASP A 152 0.82 37.09 23.21
CA ASP A 152 0.89 36.17 24.35
C ASP A 152 1.77 34.94 24.03
N GLY A 153 1.86 34.59 22.76
CA GLY A 153 2.72 33.52 22.26
C GLY A 153 3.19 33.76 20.84
N ILE A 154 4.37 33.27 20.50
CA ILE A 154 4.91 33.24 19.14
C ILE A 154 5.32 31.82 18.82
N ILE A 155 4.92 31.32 17.67
CA ILE A 155 5.27 29.98 17.20
C ILE A 155 5.81 30.09 15.77
N ALA A 156 6.87 29.35 15.47
CA ALA A 156 7.53 29.43 14.17
C ALA A 156 7.75 28.04 13.55
N ALA A 157 7.26 27.84 12.33
CA ALA A 157 7.44 26.61 11.54
C ALA A 157 8.71 26.64 10.66
N ALA A 158 9.65 27.55 10.92
CA ALA A 158 10.90 27.68 10.17
C ALA A 158 12.11 27.94 11.10
N ALA A 159 13.23 27.26 10.82
CA ALA A 159 14.42 27.24 11.66
C ALA A 159 15.29 28.49 11.49
N ALA A 160 15.50 29.23 12.57
CA ALA A 160 16.50 30.30 12.56
C ALA A 160 17.93 29.72 12.61
N PRO A 161 18.90 30.34 11.94
CA PRO A 161 20.29 29.93 12.06
C PRO A 161 20.81 30.18 13.48
N ALA A 162 21.63 29.27 14.01
CA ALA A 162 22.35 29.47 15.26
C ALA A 162 23.34 30.63 15.10
N LYS A 163 23.35 31.56 16.05
CA LYS A 163 24.24 32.74 16.04
C LYS A 163 25.24 32.67 17.20
N GLN A 164 26.40 33.28 17.01
CA GLN A 164 27.52 33.24 17.98
C GLN A 164 27.21 33.88 19.35
N GLY A 165 26.12 34.66 19.47
CA GLY A 165 25.72 35.32 20.72
C GLY A 165 24.73 34.53 21.59
N GLY A 166 24.75 33.19 21.52
CA GLY A 166 23.78 32.31 22.20
C GLY A 166 22.50 32.10 21.40
N VAL A 167 21.76 31.04 21.70
CA VAL A 167 20.54 30.64 20.97
C VAL A 167 19.46 31.73 20.97
N GLU A 168 19.37 32.52 22.05
CA GLU A 168 18.47 33.67 22.14
C GLU A 168 18.78 34.78 21.13
N SER A 169 20.01 34.87 20.61
CA SER A 169 20.38 35.85 19.59
C SER A 169 19.83 35.48 18.20
N SER A 170 19.40 34.23 18.02
CA SER A 170 18.69 33.76 16.82
C SER A 170 17.25 34.25 16.75
N ILE A 171 16.65 34.67 17.87
CA ILE A 171 15.30 35.24 17.91
C ILE A 171 15.30 36.65 17.29
N PRO A 172 14.45 36.95 16.30
CA PRO A 172 14.31 38.29 15.73
C PRO A 172 14.00 39.36 16.78
N ARG A 173 14.59 40.55 16.64
CA ARG A 173 14.41 41.67 17.59
C ARG A 173 12.93 42.08 17.72
N ALA A 174 12.21 42.11 16.60
CA ALA A 174 10.78 42.43 16.58
C ALA A 174 9.96 41.46 17.46
N TRP A 175 10.28 40.17 17.45
CA TRP A 175 9.55 39.17 18.24
C TRP A 175 9.76 39.41 19.73
N LYS A 176 11.01 39.66 20.15
CA LYS A 176 11.32 40.00 21.55
C LYS A 176 10.62 41.26 22.01
N LYS A 177 10.58 42.29 21.16
CA LYS A 177 9.95 43.59 21.43
C LYS A 177 8.46 43.42 21.71
N HIS A 178 7.76 42.65 20.87
CA HIS A 178 6.30 42.56 20.90
C HIS A 178 5.71 41.39 21.69
N LEU A 179 6.54 40.45 22.17
CA LEU A 179 6.10 39.44 23.12
C LEU A 179 5.75 40.07 24.48
N LYS A 180 4.60 39.71 25.06
CA LYS A 180 4.16 40.17 26.38
C LYS A 180 4.98 39.52 27.51
N LEU A 181 4.96 40.13 28.70
CA LEU A 181 5.51 39.51 29.90
C LEU A 181 4.75 38.21 30.20
N GLY A 182 5.48 37.15 30.53
CA GLY A 182 4.95 35.78 30.68
C GLY A 182 4.75 35.03 29.37
N GLY A 183 4.86 35.70 28.22
CA GLY A 183 4.66 35.08 26.91
C GLY A 183 5.80 34.12 26.53
N LYS A 184 5.48 33.18 25.63
CA LYS A 184 6.41 32.15 25.13
C LYS A 184 6.72 32.30 23.65
N ILE A 185 7.94 31.96 23.25
CA ILE A 185 8.31 31.71 21.85
C ILE A 185 8.66 30.23 21.72
N VAL A 186 8.01 29.53 20.79
CA VAL A 186 8.35 28.17 20.39
C VAL A 186 8.89 28.23 18.97
N MET A 187 10.20 28.06 18.81
CA MET A 187 10.83 28.15 17.50
C MET A 187 12.00 27.18 17.34
N PRO A 188 12.23 26.66 16.13
CA PRO A 188 13.41 25.87 15.85
C PRO A 188 14.65 26.76 15.65
N VAL A 189 15.77 26.31 16.21
CA VAL A 189 17.11 26.90 16.00
C VAL A 189 18.08 25.77 15.71
N GLY A 190 18.61 25.72 14.49
CA GLY A 190 19.39 24.57 14.03
C GLY A 190 18.56 23.29 13.96
N LYS A 191 18.97 22.25 14.71
CA LYS A 191 18.33 20.91 14.76
C LYS A 191 17.52 20.65 16.03
N SER A 192 17.18 21.71 16.75
CA SER A 192 16.46 21.64 18.02
C SER A 192 15.30 22.62 18.03
N LEU A 193 14.21 22.22 18.68
CA LEU A 193 13.10 23.10 19.01
C LEU A 193 13.38 23.77 20.36
N TRP A 194 13.17 25.07 20.44
CA TRP A 194 13.43 25.85 21.65
C TRP A 194 12.17 26.53 22.16
N VAL A 195 12.01 26.54 23.48
CA VAL A 195 10.99 27.33 24.18
C VAL A 195 11.67 28.45 24.94
N PHE A 196 11.25 29.68 24.69
CA PHE A 196 11.75 30.87 25.35
C PHE A 196 10.62 31.55 26.13
N THR A 197 10.82 31.86 27.41
CA THR A 197 9.81 32.57 28.23
C THR A 197 10.29 33.95 28.63
N LYS A 198 9.46 34.97 28.40
CA LYS A 198 9.75 36.36 28.73
C LYS A 198 9.36 36.69 30.18
N LYS A 199 10.31 36.57 31.12
CA LYS A 199 10.07 36.90 32.54
C LYS A 199 10.34 38.38 32.88
N LYS A 200 11.17 39.07 32.10
CA LYS A 200 11.56 40.48 32.26
C LYS A 200 11.56 41.15 30.86
N PRO A 201 11.96 42.43 30.68
CA PRO A 201 12.09 43.02 29.33
C PRO A 201 12.98 42.20 28.37
N ASN A 202 13.90 41.40 28.94
CA ASN A 202 14.69 40.39 28.23
C ASN A 202 14.08 38.98 28.38
N ILE A 203 14.38 38.10 27.42
CA ILE A 203 14.06 36.67 27.51
C ILE A 203 15.03 36.03 28.51
N VAL A 204 14.50 35.35 29.53
CA VAL A 204 15.30 34.89 30.68
C VAL A 204 15.35 33.36 30.77
N ASP A 205 14.29 32.67 30.36
CA ASP A 205 14.20 31.21 30.48
C ASP A 205 14.20 30.55 29.10
N LYS A 206 15.01 29.50 28.93
CA LYS A 206 15.15 28.77 27.67
C LYS A 206 15.23 27.27 27.92
N LYS A 207 14.49 26.50 27.13
CA LYS A 207 14.49 25.04 27.17
C LYS A 207 14.65 24.47 25.77
N GLU A 208 15.58 23.53 25.64
CA GLU A 208 15.89 22.83 24.38
C GLU A 208 15.16 21.49 24.29
N TYR A 209 14.73 21.15 23.08
CA TYR A 209 14.23 19.84 22.69
C TYR A 209 14.93 19.43 21.38
N PRO A 210 15.93 18.55 21.43
CA PRO A 210 16.68 18.14 20.24
C PRO A 210 15.86 17.22 19.34
N GLY A 211 16.31 17.01 18.10
CA GLY A 211 15.76 16.00 17.20
C GLY A 211 14.69 16.50 16.23
N PHE A 212 14.66 17.81 15.96
CA PHE A 212 13.71 18.39 15.02
C PHE A 212 14.44 19.06 13.83
N ALA A 213 13.92 18.88 12.63
CA ALA A 213 14.43 19.52 11.42
C ALA A 213 13.31 20.33 10.76
N PHE A 214 13.60 21.59 10.45
CA PHE A 214 12.66 22.50 9.78
C PHE A 214 13.33 23.19 8.60
N VAL A 215 12.52 23.66 7.67
CA VAL A 215 12.95 24.56 6.59
C VAL A 215 13.57 25.84 7.16
N PRO A 216 14.59 26.44 6.52
CA PRO A 216 15.29 27.59 7.07
C PRO A 216 14.43 28.87 7.08
N LEU A 217 14.51 29.65 8.15
CA LEU A 217 13.95 31.00 8.24
C LEU A 217 14.85 31.96 7.45
N VAL A 218 14.38 32.40 6.28
CA VAL A 218 15.14 33.25 5.35
C VAL A 218 14.64 34.70 5.36
N THR A 219 15.58 35.66 5.46
CA THR A 219 15.29 37.10 5.31
C THR A 219 15.47 37.56 3.87
N SER A 220 14.66 38.51 3.41
CA SER A 220 14.88 39.20 2.14
C SER A 220 16.17 40.05 2.17
N LYS A 221 17.24 39.62 1.47
CA LYS A 221 18.40 40.50 1.23
C LYS A 221 17.98 41.63 0.29
N LYS A 222 18.07 42.89 0.72
CA LYS A 222 17.99 44.06 -0.18
C LYS A 222 19.01 43.87 -1.30
N ARG A 223 18.51 43.72 -2.53
CA ARG A 223 19.30 43.58 -3.76
C ARG A 223 20.10 44.86 -3.98
N LYS A 224 21.34 44.93 -3.47
CA LYS A 224 22.31 45.94 -3.93
C LYS A 224 22.74 45.54 -5.34
N LYS A 225 22.31 46.30 -6.34
CA LYS A 225 22.88 46.25 -7.69
C LYS A 225 24.36 46.62 -7.57
N ASN A 226 25.25 45.65 -7.79
CA ASN A 226 26.66 45.96 -8.03
C ASN A 226 27.04 45.46 -9.43
N LYS A 227 27.56 46.39 -10.23
CA LYS A 227 28.04 46.18 -11.60
C LYS A 227 29.21 45.19 -11.62
N GLN A 228 29.25 44.47 -12.73
CA GLN A 228 30.21 43.47 -13.16
C GLN A 228 31.69 43.75 -12.81
N LYS A 229 32.34 42.74 -12.26
CA LYS A 229 33.65 42.27 -12.74
C LYS A 229 33.55 40.75 -12.94
N LYS A 230 33.48 40.30 -14.20
CA LYS A 230 33.59 38.88 -14.55
C LYS A 230 35.07 38.50 -14.47
N SER A 231 35.42 37.60 -13.57
CA SER A 231 36.62 36.76 -13.69
C SER A 231 36.20 35.28 -13.68
N SER A 232 37.09 34.44 -14.20
CA SER A 232 37.01 32.99 -14.48
C SER A 232 36.40 32.09 -13.38
N LEU A 233 36.14 32.60 -12.18
CA LEU A 233 35.58 31.85 -11.05
C LEU A 233 34.10 31.45 -11.24
N SER A 234 33.30 32.27 -11.94
CA SER A 234 31.87 31.99 -12.15
C SER A 234 31.60 30.77 -13.04
N PHE A 235 32.50 30.47 -13.98
CA PHE A 235 32.41 29.29 -14.83
C PHE A 235 32.65 28.02 -14.01
N VAL A 236 33.66 28.02 -13.14
CA VAL A 236 33.99 26.89 -12.25
C VAL A 236 32.84 26.58 -11.28
N TYR A 237 32.19 27.58 -10.68
CA TYR A 237 31.02 27.31 -9.83
C TYR A 237 29.83 26.76 -10.61
N SER A 238 29.62 27.21 -11.85
CA SER A 238 28.54 26.67 -12.69
C SER A 238 28.79 25.22 -13.11
N THR A 239 30.03 24.86 -13.43
CA THR A 239 30.40 23.48 -13.80
C THR A 239 30.36 22.56 -12.59
N VAL A 240 30.81 23.01 -11.41
CA VAL A 240 30.70 22.23 -10.17
C VAL A 240 29.24 22.06 -9.74
N ALA A 241 28.42 23.11 -9.86
CA ALA A 241 26.99 23.01 -9.57
C ALA A 241 26.27 22.07 -10.54
N LEU A 242 26.60 22.13 -11.83
CA LEU A 242 26.05 21.21 -12.83
C LEU A 242 26.51 19.77 -12.57
N ALA A 243 27.78 19.55 -12.26
CA ALA A 243 28.29 18.24 -11.89
C ALA A 243 27.61 17.70 -10.62
N ALA A 244 27.35 18.55 -9.63
CA ALA A 244 26.62 18.17 -8.41
C ALA A 244 25.15 17.83 -8.72
N VAL A 245 24.47 18.59 -9.57
CA VAL A 245 23.10 18.28 -10.01
C VAL A 245 23.05 16.98 -10.81
N CYS A 246 24.00 16.77 -11.74
CA CYS A 246 24.12 15.51 -12.49
C CYS A 246 24.43 14.34 -11.55
N PHE A 247 25.32 14.51 -10.59
CA PHE A 247 25.64 13.49 -9.59
C PHE A 247 24.42 13.16 -8.72
N ILE A 248 23.68 14.17 -8.24
CA ILE A 248 22.42 13.98 -7.51
C ILE A 248 21.40 13.25 -8.39
N GLY A 249 21.24 13.64 -9.66
CA GLY A 249 20.35 12.98 -10.61
C GLY A 249 20.71 11.51 -10.83
N ILE A 250 22.00 11.20 -11.01
CA ILE A 250 22.50 9.83 -11.14
C ILE A 250 22.25 9.05 -9.85
N MET A 251 22.51 9.63 -8.67
CA MET A 251 22.25 8.97 -7.39
C MET A 251 20.76 8.70 -7.17
N LEU A 252 19.88 9.66 -7.47
CA LEU A 252 18.43 9.47 -7.39
C LEU A 252 17.95 8.40 -8.37
N PHE A 253 18.45 8.39 -9.60
CA PHE A 253 18.16 7.35 -10.58
C PHE A 253 18.60 5.97 -10.10
N LEU A 254 19.81 5.84 -9.55
CA LEU A 254 20.33 4.57 -9.04
C LEU A 254 19.63 4.10 -7.74
N MET A 255 19.12 5.03 -6.94
CA MET A 255 18.32 4.74 -5.74
C MET A 255 16.86 4.38 -6.05
N SER A 256 16.36 4.83 -7.20
CA SER A 256 15.03 4.48 -7.67
C SER A 256 14.92 2.98 -8.02
N PRO A 257 13.71 2.40 -7.95
CA PRO A 257 13.51 1.02 -8.39
C PRO A 257 13.94 0.82 -9.87
N PRO A 258 14.44 -0.36 -10.26
CA PRO A 258 14.72 -0.69 -11.64
C PRO A 258 13.47 -0.55 -12.52
N PRO A 259 13.57 0.02 -13.74
CA PRO A 259 12.45 0.08 -14.65
C PRO A 259 12.23 -1.30 -15.28
N ASN A 260 11.00 -1.62 -15.69
CA ASN A 260 10.64 -2.84 -16.43
C ASN A 260 10.93 -4.16 -15.69
N VAL A 261 10.90 -4.16 -14.36
CA VAL A 261 10.93 -5.39 -13.57
C VAL A 261 9.51 -5.71 -13.14
N SER A 262 9.04 -6.91 -13.48
CA SER A 262 7.73 -7.39 -13.05
C SER A 262 7.77 -7.76 -11.58
N PHE A 263 6.76 -7.29 -10.84
CA PHE A 263 6.47 -7.67 -9.46
C PHE A 263 5.14 -8.45 -9.45
N PRO A 264 4.84 -9.22 -8.39
CA PRO A 264 5.60 -9.38 -7.13
C PRO A 264 6.85 -10.27 -7.24
N LYS A 265 7.77 -10.19 -6.27
CA LYS A 265 8.97 -11.05 -6.20
C LYS A 265 9.27 -11.52 -4.78
N GLU A 266 9.63 -12.80 -4.64
CA GLU A 266 10.22 -13.35 -3.42
C GLU A 266 11.73 -13.55 -3.59
N ILE A 267 12.52 -13.09 -2.62
CA ILE A 267 13.97 -13.29 -2.57
C ILE A 267 14.34 -13.94 -1.25
N THR A 268 15.12 -15.02 -1.32
CA THR A 268 15.66 -15.69 -0.13
C THR A 268 17.12 -15.30 0.06
N ILE A 269 17.44 -14.62 1.16
CA ILE A 269 18.82 -14.35 1.58
C ILE A 269 19.32 -15.54 2.40
N PRO A 270 20.35 -16.28 1.95
CA PRO A 270 20.89 -17.43 2.68
C PRO A 270 21.45 -17.07 4.07
N ARG A 271 21.54 -18.08 4.94
CA ARG A 271 22.22 -17.92 6.24
C ARG A 271 23.70 -17.61 6.02
N ALA A 272 24.24 -16.76 6.89
CA ALA A 272 25.64 -16.31 6.87
C ALA A 272 26.07 -15.55 5.60
N SER A 273 25.13 -15.11 4.75
CA SER A 273 25.46 -14.23 3.62
C SER A 273 26.06 -12.91 4.11
N SER A 274 27.15 -12.49 3.47
CA SER A 274 27.73 -11.17 3.72
C SER A 274 26.83 -10.06 3.15
N ALA A 275 27.06 -8.82 3.60
CA ALA A 275 26.36 -7.66 3.04
C ALA A 275 26.57 -7.50 1.54
N ARG A 276 27.76 -7.86 1.06
CA ARG A 276 28.10 -7.81 -0.36
C ARG A 276 27.34 -8.86 -1.15
N GLU A 277 27.34 -10.10 -0.69
CA GLU A 277 26.59 -11.20 -1.34
C GLU A 277 25.09 -10.90 -1.37
N SER A 278 24.54 -10.39 -0.27
CA SER A 278 23.13 -10.01 -0.17
C SER A 278 22.78 -8.88 -1.15
N ALA A 279 23.65 -7.88 -1.28
CA ALA A 279 23.48 -6.78 -2.23
C ALA A 279 23.58 -7.23 -3.69
N GLU A 280 24.54 -8.10 -4.00
CA GLU A 280 24.71 -8.70 -5.34
C GLU A 280 23.50 -9.54 -5.71
N LEU A 281 22.96 -10.33 -4.77
CA LEU A 281 21.71 -11.09 -4.95
C LEU A 281 20.55 -10.15 -5.28
N LEU A 282 20.29 -9.13 -4.44
CA LEU A 282 19.16 -8.20 -4.65
C LEU A 282 19.25 -7.42 -5.98
N ALA A 283 20.46 -7.13 -6.45
CA ALA A 283 20.67 -6.51 -7.75
C ALA A 283 20.46 -7.51 -8.91
N ARG A 284 20.98 -8.73 -8.78
CA ARG A 284 20.80 -9.80 -9.78
C ARG A 284 19.34 -10.17 -9.97
N GLU A 285 18.58 -10.25 -8.89
CA GLU A 285 17.13 -10.49 -8.91
C GLU A 285 16.33 -9.25 -9.37
N GLY A 286 16.99 -8.13 -9.69
CA GLY A 286 16.35 -6.93 -10.23
C GLY A 286 15.50 -6.17 -9.22
N VAL A 287 15.68 -6.38 -7.92
CA VAL A 287 15.00 -5.60 -6.87
C VAL A 287 15.73 -4.27 -6.61
N THR A 288 17.03 -4.21 -6.91
CA THR A 288 17.82 -2.96 -6.91
C THR A 288 18.58 -2.78 -8.21
N ARG A 289 18.90 -1.53 -8.57
CA ARG A 289 19.65 -1.22 -9.80
C ARG A 289 21.14 -1.51 -9.70
N SER A 290 21.69 -1.45 -8.49
CA SER A 290 23.13 -1.55 -8.26
C SER A 290 23.43 -2.13 -6.89
N PRO A 291 24.27 -3.17 -6.79
CA PRO A 291 24.69 -3.73 -5.51
C PRO A 291 25.47 -2.72 -4.67
N HIS A 292 26.20 -1.80 -5.30
CA HIS A 292 26.98 -0.77 -4.61
C HIS A 292 26.08 0.26 -3.90
N ILE A 293 24.91 0.54 -4.46
CA ILE A 293 24.00 1.59 -3.94
C ILE A 293 23.21 1.06 -2.76
N ILE A 294 22.82 -0.21 -2.77
CA ILE A 294 22.24 -0.85 -1.59
C ILE A 294 23.28 -1.05 -0.49
N LEU A 295 24.52 -1.43 -0.82
CA LEU A 295 25.63 -1.46 0.14
C LEU A 295 25.87 -0.09 0.79
N LEU A 296 25.90 0.97 0.00
CA LEU A 296 26.00 2.34 0.52
C LEU A 296 24.82 2.68 1.42
N SER A 297 23.60 2.29 1.05
CA SER A 297 22.39 2.54 1.84
C SER A 297 22.43 1.80 3.19
N LEU A 298 22.87 0.54 3.18
CA LEU A 298 23.08 -0.28 4.38
C LEU A 298 24.17 0.32 5.29
N PHE A 299 25.24 0.86 4.69
CA PHE A 299 26.32 1.53 5.42
C PHE A 299 25.84 2.84 6.07
N VAL A 300 25.14 3.70 5.32
CA VAL A 300 24.63 4.99 5.80
C VAL A 300 23.59 4.81 6.91
N ALA A 301 22.77 3.76 6.83
CA ALA A 301 21.83 3.40 7.89
C ALA A 301 22.50 2.87 9.17
N GLY A 302 23.80 2.53 9.13
CA GLY A 302 24.53 1.92 10.25
C GLY A 302 24.29 0.42 10.42
N ASP A 303 23.58 -0.22 9.47
CA ASP A 303 23.01 -1.56 9.63
C ASP A 303 23.68 -2.63 8.76
N ILE A 304 24.83 -2.33 8.14
CA ILE A 304 25.53 -3.25 7.22
C ILE A 304 25.90 -4.61 7.83
N ARG A 305 25.97 -4.71 9.17
CA ARG A 305 26.25 -5.95 9.92
C ARG A 305 24.99 -6.69 10.39
N ASN A 306 23.82 -6.08 10.26
CA ASN A 306 22.56 -6.56 10.83
C ASN A 306 21.61 -7.14 9.78
N ILE A 307 22.11 -7.50 8.59
CA ILE A 307 21.30 -8.11 7.53
C ILE A 307 20.84 -9.48 8.03
N GLN A 308 19.53 -9.69 7.98
CA GLN A 308 18.92 -10.93 8.45
C GLN A 308 18.77 -11.89 7.26
N ALA A 309 19.13 -13.16 7.49
CA ALA A 309 18.81 -14.22 6.56
C ALA A 309 17.30 -14.52 6.60
N GLY A 310 16.68 -14.82 5.47
CA GLY A 310 15.25 -15.08 5.41
C GLY A 310 14.63 -14.86 4.03
N ARG A 311 13.32 -15.10 3.97
CA ARG A 311 12.47 -14.86 2.80
C ARG A 311 11.93 -13.43 2.84
N TYR A 312 12.09 -12.71 1.74
CA TYR A 312 11.63 -11.33 1.59
C TYR A 312 10.71 -11.22 0.38
N PHE A 313 9.48 -10.79 0.62
CA PHE A 313 8.49 -10.56 -0.42
C PHE A 313 8.37 -9.06 -0.75
N PHE A 314 8.48 -8.75 -2.04
CA PHE A 314 8.31 -7.43 -2.61
C PHE A 314 7.08 -7.46 -3.51
N ASP A 315 5.99 -6.88 -3.03
CA ASP A 315 4.71 -6.75 -3.73
C ASP A 315 4.78 -5.77 -4.92
N LYS A 316 5.64 -4.76 -4.81
CA LYS A 316 5.82 -3.68 -5.80
C LYS A 316 7.24 -3.13 -5.78
N PRO A 317 7.65 -2.35 -6.80
CA PRO A 317 8.95 -1.69 -6.80
C PRO A 317 9.10 -0.76 -5.59
N ARG A 318 10.23 -0.84 -4.87
CA ARG A 318 10.54 -0.01 -3.70
C ARG A 318 11.88 0.70 -3.86
N TRP A 319 12.00 1.87 -3.22
CA TRP A 319 13.27 2.59 -3.14
C TRP A 319 14.33 1.76 -2.40
N VAL A 320 15.58 1.87 -2.83
CA VAL A 320 16.70 1.08 -2.28
C VAL A 320 16.82 1.24 -0.75
N PHE A 321 16.53 2.41 -0.20
CA PHE A 321 16.57 2.63 1.25
C PHE A 321 15.51 1.81 1.99
N SER A 322 14.30 1.71 1.44
CA SER A 322 13.22 0.89 2.00
C SER A 322 13.57 -0.60 1.96
N ILE A 323 14.24 -1.05 0.89
CA ILE A 323 14.74 -2.42 0.77
C ILE A 323 15.83 -2.68 1.82
N ALA A 324 16.81 -1.78 1.94
CA ALA A 324 17.87 -1.87 2.94
C ALA A 324 17.31 -1.99 4.37
N LYS A 325 16.33 -1.14 4.72
CA LYS A 325 15.63 -1.21 6.02
C LYS A 325 14.87 -2.53 6.21
N SER A 326 14.23 -3.04 5.17
CA SER A 326 13.43 -4.27 5.24
C SER A 326 14.29 -5.50 5.55
N ILE A 327 15.54 -5.54 5.06
CA ILE A 327 16.45 -6.68 5.25
C ILE A 327 17.33 -6.57 6.51
N THR A 328 17.42 -5.40 7.15
CA THR A 328 18.20 -5.21 8.39
C THR A 328 17.36 -5.18 9.64
N ASN A 329 16.11 -4.74 9.53
CA ASN A 329 15.14 -4.77 10.60
C ASN A 329 13.86 -5.44 10.07
N PRO A 330 13.90 -6.73 9.71
CA PRO A 330 12.68 -7.44 9.40
C PRO A 330 11.81 -7.39 10.65
N LEU A 331 10.55 -6.99 10.47
CA LEU A 331 9.54 -7.27 11.47
C LEU A 331 9.68 -8.74 11.87
N THR A 332 9.71 -9.04 13.16
CA THR A 332 9.68 -10.42 13.64
C THR A 332 8.35 -11.02 13.21
N ARG A 333 8.34 -11.64 12.04
CA ARG A 333 7.17 -12.24 11.43
C ARG A 333 7.06 -13.68 11.89
N LYS A 334 5.85 -14.07 12.29
CA LYS A 334 5.59 -15.47 12.64
C LYS A 334 5.33 -16.24 11.35
N ILE A 335 5.94 -17.41 11.23
CA ILE A 335 5.63 -18.32 10.12
C ILE A 335 4.30 -19.02 10.44
N LEU A 336 3.41 -19.01 9.46
CA LEU A 336 2.13 -19.70 9.43
C LEU A 336 2.16 -20.75 8.32
N THR A 337 1.66 -21.94 8.61
CA THR A 337 1.52 -23.01 7.63
C THR A 337 0.07 -23.10 7.19
N MET A 338 -0.20 -22.79 5.92
CA MET A 338 -1.52 -22.81 5.30
C MET A 338 -1.66 -24.04 4.42
N ARG A 339 -2.60 -24.93 4.75
CA ARG A 339 -2.89 -26.11 3.93
C ARG A 339 -4.08 -25.80 3.03
N ILE A 340 -3.86 -25.87 1.72
CA ILE A 340 -4.92 -25.74 0.71
C ILE A 340 -5.21 -27.13 0.13
N PRO A 341 -6.37 -27.75 0.44
CA PRO A 341 -6.74 -29.06 -0.10
C PRO A 341 -7.00 -29.05 -1.60
N GLU A 342 -6.77 -30.18 -2.27
CA GLU A 342 -7.17 -30.39 -3.66
C GLU A 342 -8.69 -30.23 -3.83
N GLY A 343 -9.10 -29.66 -4.96
CA GLY A 343 -10.51 -29.35 -5.22
C GLY A 343 -11.00 -28.09 -4.48
N SER A 344 -10.12 -27.35 -3.80
CA SER A 344 -10.44 -26.02 -3.26
C SER A 344 -10.76 -25.04 -4.38
N THR A 345 -11.85 -24.29 -4.25
CA THR A 345 -12.18 -23.17 -5.14
C THR A 345 -11.51 -21.89 -4.64
N LEU A 346 -11.51 -20.82 -5.41
CA LEU A 346 -11.11 -19.49 -4.94
C LEU A 346 -11.94 -19.01 -3.74
N ARG A 347 -13.20 -19.47 -3.60
CA ARG A 347 -14.01 -19.22 -2.38
C ARG A 347 -13.47 -20.00 -1.18
N GLY A 348 -13.10 -21.26 -1.39
CA GLY A 348 -12.50 -22.10 -0.35
C GLY A 348 -11.14 -21.59 0.11
N ILE A 349 -10.30 -21.17 -0.85
CA ILE A 349 -9.01 -20.52 -0.56
C ILE A 349 -9.25 -19.25 0.25
N ALA A 350 -10.11 -18.33 -0.22
CA ALA A 350 -10.45 -17.12 0.52
C ALA A 350 -10.90 -17.42 1.97
N SER A 351 -11.80 -18.39 2.15
CA SER A 351 -12.30 -18.78 3.48
C SER A 351 -11.19 -19.25 4.41
N GLU A 352 -10.20 -19.98 3.90
CA GLU A 352 -9.06 -20.46 4.70
C GLU A 352 -8.21 -19.30 5.23
N TYR A 353 -7.98 -18.26 4.42
CA TYR A 353 -7.24 -17.07 4.86
C TYR A 353 -8.07 -16.14 5.76
N GLU A 354 -9.38 -16.01 5.49
CA GLU A 354 -10.31 -15.25 6.32
C GLU A 354 -10.42 -15.83 7.73
N ASN A 355 -10.51 -17.17 7.85
CA ASN A 355 -10.58 -17.87 9.14
C ASN A 355 -9.33 -17.64 10.01
N GLN A 356 -8.20 -17.33 9.39
CA GLN A 356 -6.95 -16.98 10.08
C GLN A 356 -6.82 -15.47 10.36
N ASN A 357 -7.84 -14.66 10.03
CA ASN A 357 -7.87 -13.20 10.14
C ASN A 357 -6.74 -12.50 9.34
N LEU A 358 -6.39 -13.03 8.16
CA LEU A 358 -5.30 -12.48 7.34
C LEU A 358 -5.79 -11.43 6.34
N PHE A 359 -6.72 -11.79 5.47
CA PHE A 359 -7.35 -10.91 4.47
C PHE A 359 -8.71 -11.47 4.04
N THR A 360 -9.55 -10.64 3.41
CA THR A 360 -10.88 -11.01 2.94
C THR A 360 -10.86 -11.68 1.57
N GLY A 361 -11.95 -12.38 1.22
CA GLY A 361 -12.16 -12.93 -0.11
C GLY A 361 -12.19 -11.86 -1.19
N GLU A 362 -12.76 -10.69 -0.92
CA GLU A 362 -12.72 -9.56 -1.85
C GLU A 362 -11.28 -9.09 -2.13
N GLU A 363 -10.44 -9.04 -1.09
CA GLU A 363 -9.01 -8.71 -1.24
C GLU A 363 -8.27 -9.77 -2.07
N LEU A 364 -8.63 -11.06 -1.96
CA LEU A 364 -8.07 -12.12 -2.81
C LEU A 364 -8.57 -12.02 -4.26
N TRP A 365 -9.88 -11.86 -4.46
CA TRP A 365 -10.49 -11.84 -5.78
C TRP A 365 -10.12 -10.61 -6.59
N ALA A 366 -9.66 -9.53 -5.95
CA ALA A 366 -9.00 -8.41 -6.61
C ALA A 366 -7.74 -8.83 -7.39
N PHE A 367 -7.12 -9.97 -7.06
CA PHE A 367 -5.94 -10.51 -7.75
C PHE A 367 -6.22 -11.79 -8.56
N THR A 368 -7.37 -12.43 -8.37
CA THR A 368 -7.68 -13.72 -9.03
C THR A 368 -8.87 -13.67 -9.97
N GLY A 369 -9.76 -12.68 -9.82
CA GLY A 369 -11.09 -12.67 -10.41
C GLY A 369 -12.12 -13.32 -9.49
N ILE A 370 -13.38 -12.93 -9.69
CA ILE A 370 -14.52 -13.35 -8.88
C ILE A 370 -14.93 -14.79 -9.28
N PRO A 371 -15.14 -15.71 -8.33
CA PRO A 371 -15.51 -17.08 -8.63
C PRO A 371 -16.89 -17.17 -9.33
N ALA A 372 -16.99 -18.01 -10.35
CA ALA A 372 -18.16 -18.21 -11.21
C ALA A 372 -18.67 -16.97 -11.98
N GLN A 373 -17.93 -15.85 -11.98
CA GLN A 373 -18.27 -14.68 -12.78
C GLN A 373 -18.01 -14.93 -14.28
N ASP A 374 -18.95 -14.53 -15.13
CA ASP A 374 -18.71 -14.43 -16.57
C ASP A 374 -18.19 -13.01 -16.88
N TYR A 375 -16.97 -12.91 -17.39
CA TYR A 375 -16.36 -11.63 -17.78
C TYR A 375 -16.56 -11.30 -19.27
N ARG A 376 -17.24 -12.16 -20.03
CA ARG A 376 -17.53 -11.93 -21.47
C ARG A 376 -18.72 -11.00 -21.69
N ASP A 377 -19.59 -10.87 -20.70
CA ASP A 377 -20.83 -10.09 -20.79
C ASP A 377 -20.62 -8.57 -20.61
N GLY A 378 -19.43 -8.16 -20.15
CA GLY A 378 -19.07 -6.76 -19.90
C GLY A 378 -19.62 -6.16 -18.61
N ASN A 379 -20.32 -6.95 -17.77
CA ASN A 379 -20.90 -6.48 -16.51
C ASN A 379 -19.88 -6.40 -15.37
N ALA A 380 -18.73 -7.05 -15.53
CA ALA A 380 -17.62 -7.03 -14.58
C ALA A 380 -16.30 -6.79 -15.31
N THR A 381 -15.34 -6.18 -14.62
CA THR A 381 -13.97 -5.98 -15.13
C THR A 381 -13.04 -7.03 -14.51
N LEU A 382 -12.40 -7.84 -15.34
CA LEU A 382 -11.41 -8.80 -14.90
C LEU A 382 -10.18 -8.06 -14.33
N PRO A 383 -9.57 -8.52 -13.22
CA PRO A 383 -8.35 -7.90 -12.73
C PRO A 383 -7.22 -7.91 -13.76
N ASN A 384 -6.35 -6.91 -13.67
CA ASN A 384 -5.23 -6.79 -14.61
C ASN A 384 -4.12 -7.80 -14.25
N PHE A 385 -3.98 -8.83 -15.08
CA PHE A 385 -2.92 -9.83 -14.94
C PHE A 385 -1.65 -9.53 -15.73
N SER A 386 -1.45 -8.31 -16.26
CA SER A 386 -0.30 -8.02 -17.13
C SER A 386 1.05 -8.30 -16.45
N GLU A 387 1.19 -7.97 -15.17
CA GLU A 387 2.43 -8.22 -14.43
C GLU A 387 2.65 -9.73 -14.21
N LEU A 388 1.60 -10.45 -13.81
CA LEU A 388 1.64 -11.91 -13.65
C LEU A 388 1.91 -12.62 -14.97
N LYS A 389 1.31 -12.18 -16.09
CA LYS A 389 1.56 -12.73 -17.44
C LYS A 389 3.00 -12.54 -17.91
N ASN A 390 3.66 -11.47 -17.48
CA ASN A 390 5.08 -11.25 -17.77
C ASN A 390 5.99 -12.17 -16.93
N GLN A 391 5.51 -12.66 -15.78
CA GLN A 391 6.27 -13.55 -14.89
C GLN A 391 6.01 -15.02 -15.20
N PHE A 392 4.76 -15.35 -15.53
CA PHE A 392 4.26 -16.70 -15.77
C PHE A 392 3.74 -16.78 -17.19
N SER A 393 4.55 -17.31 -18.10
CA SER A 393 4.26 -17.32 -19.54
C SER A 393 2.98 -18.11 -19.87
N PHE A 394 2.69 -19.17 -19.12
CA PHE A 394 1.49 -19.98 -19.28
C PHE A 394 0.18 -19.18 -19.08
N LEU A 395 0.22 -18.05 -18.36
CA LEU A 395 -0.95 -17.18 -18.21
C LEU A 395 -1.28 -16.38 -19.47
N GLN A 396 -0.33 -16.26 -20.42
CA GLN A 396 -0.55 -15.56 -21.68
C GLN A 396 -1.47 -16.33 -22.63
N GLU A 397 -1.51 -17.65 -22.47
CA GLU A 397 -2.35 -18.56 -23.27
C GLU A 397 -3.81 -18.60 -22.79
N LEU A 398 -4.10 -17.99 -21.63
CA LEU A 398 -5.45 -17.99 -21.07
C LEU A 398 -6.37 -17.03 -21.83
N PRO A 399 -7.66 -17.39 -22.00
CA PRO A 399 -8.65 -16.49 -22.56
C PRO A 399 -8.71 -15.14 -21.82
N SER A 400 -9.08 -14.07 -22.51
CA SER A 400 -9.13 -12.71 -21.93
C SER A 400 -10.15 -12.54 -20.80
N TYR A 401 -11.08 -13.48 -20.64
CA TYR A 401 -12.09 -13.52 -19.59
C TYR A 401 -11.74 -14.49 -18.44
N ALA A 402 -10.63 -15.22 -18.54
CA ALA A 402 -10.28 -16.27 -17.59
C ALA A 402 -9.83 -15.68 -16.25
N THR A 403 -10.40 -16.20 -15.16
CA THR A 403 -9.89 -15.98 -13.80
C THR A 403 -8.70 -16.90 -13.52
N LEU A 404 -8.10 -16.77 -12.34
CA LEU A 404 -7.06 -17.68 -11.86
C LEU A 404 -7.62 -18.94 -11.16
N GLU A 405 -8.94 -19.17 -11.21
CA GLU A 405 -9.54 -20.42 -10.75
C GLU A 405 -8.94 -21.59 -11.55
N GLY A 406 -8.48 -22.64 -10.86
CA GLY A 406 -7.79 -23.77 -11.49
C GLY A 406 -6.26 -23.66 -11.52
N PHE A 407 -5.70 -22.48 -11.33
CA PHE A 407 -4.26 -22.22 -11.47
C PHE A 407 -3.53 -22.00 -10.15
N LEU A 408 -4.24 -21.90 -9.03
CA LEU A 408 -3.65 -21.80 -7.70
C LEU A 408 -3.46 -23.21 -7.13
N LEU A 409 -2.30 -23.82 -7.41
CA LEU A 409 -2.07 -25.24 -7.11
C LEU A 409 -2.34 -25.57 -5.62
N PRO A 410 -3.10 -26.63 -5.30
CA PRO A 410 -3.28 -27.06 -3.92
C PRO A 410 -2.00 -27.65 -3.34
N ASP A 411 -1.58 -27.15 -2.17
CA ASP A 411 -0.41 -27.64 -1.43
C ASP A 411 -0.41 -27.08 0.00
N THR A 412 0.66 -27.35 0.74
CA THR A 412 0.96 -26.71 2.03
C THR A 412 1.96 -25.58 1.84
N TYR A 413 1.55 -24.37 2.19
CA TYR A 413 2.31 -23.14 2.01
C TYR A 413 2.80 -22.60 3.35
N GLU A 414 4.10 -22.33 3.43
CA GLU A 414 4.66 -21.56 4.55
C GLU A 414 4.66 -20.07 4.19
N LEU A 415 3.93 -19.30 4.99
CA LEU A 415 3.69 -17.87 4.81
C LEU A 415 4.01 -17.14 6.11
N PHE A 416 4.06 -15.81 6.05
CA PHE A 416 4.12 -14.99 7.25
C PHE A 416 2.71 -14.60 7.72
N ASP A 417 2.57 -14.30 9.01
CA ASP A 417 1.30 -13.90 9.63
C ASP A 417 0.80 -12.50 9.22
N ASP A 418 1.59 -11.77 8.43
CA ASP A 418 1.23 -10.51 7.78
C ASP A 418 1.07 -10.63 6.25
N VAL A 419 0.99 -11.86 5.72
CA VAL A 419 0.93 -12.18 4.29
C VAL A 419 -0.17 -11.40 3.56
N LYS A 420 0.15 -10.96 2.33
CA LYS A 420 -0.79 -10.23 1.46
C LYS A 420 -1.37 -11.14 0.37
N PRO A 421 -2.58 -10.83 -0.14
CA PRO A 421 -3.19 -11.64 -1.21
C PRO A 421 -2.27 -11.84 -2.42
N ALA A 422 -1.58 -10.79 -2.87
CA ALA A 422 -0.63 -10.87 -3.98
C ALA A 422 0.51 -11.87 -3.75
N GLU A 423 0.97 -12.04 -2.50
CA GLU A 423 2.00 -13.01 -2.14
C GLU A 423 1.49 -14.45 -2.25
N VAL A 424 0.27 -14.68 -1.75
CA VAL A 424 -0.40 -15.97 -1.84
C VAL A 424 -0.58 -16.38 -3.29
N VAL A 425 -1.17 -15.49 -4.10
CA VAL A 425 -1.40 -15.76 -5.53
C VAL A 425 -0.09 -16.04 -6.25
N TYR A 426 0.94 -15.23 -6.04
CA TYR A 426 2.25 -15.44 -6.65
C TYR A 426 2.87 -16.79 -6.27
N LYS A 427 2.89 -17.13 -4.97
CA LYS A 427 3.45 -18.40 -4.49
C LYS A 427 2.70 -19.61 -5.02
N MET A 428 1.37 -19.53 -5.11
CA MET A 428 0.55 -20.63 -5.63
C MET A 428 0.74 -20.82 -7.14
N LEU A 429 0.83 -19.73 -7.91
CA LEU A 429 1.14 -19.77 -9.35
C LEU A 429 2.57 -20.28 -9.61
N GLN A 430 3.55 -19.84 -8.82
CA GLN A 430 4.92 -20.33 -8.90
C GLN A 430 4.99 -21.83 -8.61
N ASN A 431 4.23 -22.31 -7.62
CA ASN A 431 4.14 -23.75 -7.35
C ASN A 431 3.48 -24.49 -8.52
N PHE A 432 2.42 -23.95 -9.11
CA PHE A 432 1.79 -24.50 -10.31
C PHE A 432 2.80 -24.67 -11.45
N GLU A 433 3.52 -23.61 -11.81
CA GLU A 433 4.54 -23.63 -12.86
C GLU A 433 5.63 -24.67 -12.57
N THR A 434 6.23 -24.58 -11.37
CA THR A 434 7.33 -25.47 -10.95
C THR A 434 6.92 -26.94 -11.03
N ARG A 435 5.70 -27.27 -10.59
CA ARG A 435 5.19 -28.65 -10.58
C ARG A 435 4.84 -29.11 -11.99
N MET A 436 4.23 -28.26 -12.81
CA MET A 436 3.93 -28.57 -14.21
C MET A 436 5.20 -28.81 -15.04
N GLU A 437 6.25 -27.99 -14.84
CA GLU A 437 7.55 -28.17 -15.47
C GLU A 437 8.24 -29.46 -15.03
N LYS A 438 8.31 -29.68 -13.71
CA LYS A 438 8.95 -30.88 -13.12
C LYS A 438 8.33 -32.17 -13.65
N GLU A 439 7.02 -32.18 -13.85
CA GLU A 439 6.26 -33.34 -14.33
C GLU A 439 6.19 -33.40 -15.86
N GLY A 440 6.79 -32.44 -16.58
CA GLY A 440 6.80 -32.38 -18.04
C GLY A 440 5.43 -32.11 -18.68
N LEU A 441 4.48 -31.57 -17.92
CA LEU A 441 3.08 -31.47 -18.33
C LEU A 441 2.84 -30.38 -19.39
N PHE A 442 3.57 -29.27 -19.33
CA PHE A 442 3.48 -28.23 -20.38
C PHE A 442 3.86 -28.78 -21.76
N GLU A 443 4.95 -29.56 -21.83
CA GLU A 443 5.39 -30.18 -23.09
C GLU A 443 4.41 -31.24 -23.58
N GLU A 444 3.83 -32.03 -22.68
CA GLU A 444 2.82 -33.03 -23.06
C GLU A 444 1.53 -32.38 -23.57
N ILE A 445 1.05 -31.32 -22.92
CA ILE A 445 -0.11 -30.53 -23.39
C ILE A 445 0.14 -30.01 -24.81
N LYS A 446 1.30 -29.40 -25.02
CA LYS A 446 1.69 -28.84 -26.32
C LYS A 446 1.81 -29.91 -27.39
N LYS A 447 2.40 -31.07 -27.06
CA LYS A 447 2.54 -32.21 -27.97
C LYS A 447 1.19 -32.81 -28.40
N GLN A 448 0.20 -32.78 -27.51
CA GLN A 448 -1.16 -33.23 -27.81
C GLN A 448 -2.02 -32.14 -28.46
N GLU A 449 -1.47 -30.95 -28.72
CA GLU A 449 -2.18 -29.79 -29.30
C GLU A 449 -3.41 -29.37 -28.48
N LEU A 450 -3.35 -29.53 -27.15
CA LEU A 450 -4.43 -29.19 -26.24
C LEU A 450 -4.24 -27.77 -25.68
N SER A 451 -5.35 -27.10 -25.38
CA SER A 451 -5.32 -25.84 -24.62
C SER A 451 -5.08 -26.12 -23.14
N LEU A 452 -4.09 -25.45 -22.53
CA LEU A 452 -3.86 -25.50 -21.09
C LEU A 452 -5.14 -25.17 -20.30
N TYR A 453 -5.90 -24.16 -20.75
CA TYR A 453 -7.13 -23.74 -20.08
C TYR A 453 -8.20 -24.82 -20.12
N GLU A 454 -8.37 -25.53 -21.24
CA GLU A 454 -9.32 -26.63 -21.36
C GLU A 454 -8.88 -27.85 -20.53
N VAL A 455 -7.58 -28.14 -20.51
CA VAL A 455 -7.01 -29.23 -19.70
C VAL A 455 -7.23 -28.98 -18.22
N VAL A 456 -6.94 -27.77 -17.72
CA VAL A 456 -7.17 -27.40 -16.32
C VAL A 456 -8.67 -27.36 -16.00
N THR A 457 -9.51 -26.92 -16.94
CA THR A 457 -10.97 -26.94 -16.79
C THR A 457 -11.47 -28.36 -16.61
N LEU A 458 -11.08 -29.29 -17.48
CA LEU A 458 -11.46 -30.69 -17.36
C LEU A 458 -10.87 -31.34 -16.10
N ALA A 459 -9.62 -31.04 -15.74
CA ALA A 459 -9.00 -31.55 -14.52
C ALA A 459 -9.75 -31.10 -13.27
N SER A 460 -10.25 -29.86 -13.23
CA SER A 460 -11.07 -29.36 -12.12
C SER A 460 -12.41 -30.09 -11.99
N LEU A 461 -13.00 -30.54 -13.10
CA LEU A 461 -14.20 -31.39 -13.09
C LEU A 461 -13.85 -32.77 -12.52
N LEU A 462 -12.79 -33.41 -13.02
CA LEU A 462 -12.35 -34.73 -12.53
C LEU A 462 -12.03 -34.73 -11.04
N GLU A 463 -11.41 -33.66 -10.53
CA GLU A 463 -11.10 -33.49 -9.12
C GLU A 463 -12.35 -33.54 -8.23
N ARG A 464 -13.47 -33.02 -8.74
CA ARG A 464 -14.73 -32.96 -8.00
C ARG A 464 -15.58 -34.21 -8.14
N GLU A 465 -15.30 -35.06 -9.14
CA GLU A 465 -16.09 -36.26 -9.47
C GLU A 465 -15.47 -37.55 -8.95
N ALA A 466 -14.14 -37.63 -8.84
CA ALA A 466 -13.46 -38.85 -8.39
C ALA A 466 -12.24 -38.56 -7.52
N ILE A 467 -11.99 -39.46 -6.57
CA ILE A 467 -10.82 -39.40 -5.69
C ILE A 467 -9.63 -40.12 -6.33
N HIS A 468 -9.83 -41.34 -6.84
CA HIS A 468 -8.74 -42.19 -7.32
C HIS A 468 -8.32 -41.85 -8.75
N TYR A 469 -7.00 -41.85 -8.99
CA TYR A 469 -6.40 -41.53 -10.28
C TYR A 469 -6.95 -42.38 -11.44
N ASP A 470 -7.14 -43.69 -11.23
CA ASP A 470 -7.65 -44.57 -12.27
C ASP A 470 -9.11 -44.29 -12.64
N ASP A 471 -9.93 -43.90 -11.67
CA ASP A 471 -11.31 -43.50 -11.90
C ASP A 471 -11.37 -42.15 -12.64
N LYS A 472 -10.54 -41.18 -12.23
CA LYS A 472 -10.37 -39.90 -12.95
C LYS A 472 -10.08 -40.13 -14.44
N ARG A 473 -9.21 -41.09 -14.79
CA ARG A 473 -8.92 -41.45 -16.19
C ARG A 473 -10.10 -42.06 -16.93
N ILE A 474 -10.93 -42.88 -16.27
CA ILE A 474 -12.14 -43.46 -16.89
C ILE A 474 -13.18 -42.36 -17.13
N ILE A 475 -13.41 -41.51 -16.13
CA ILE A 475 -14.34 -40.38 -16.24
C ILE A 475 -13.88 -39.40 -17.31
N ALA A 476 -12.57 -39.13 -17.44
CA ALA A 476 -12.02 -38.34 -18.55
C ALA A 476 -12.42 -38.93 -19.91
N GLY A 477 -12.29 -40.26 -20.08
CA GLY A 477 -12.75 -40.96 -21.29
C GLY A 477 -14.27 -40.87 -21.51
N ILE A 478 -15.07 -40.88 -20.45
CA ILE A 478 -16.53 -40.69 -20.52
C ILE A 478 -16.87 -39.25 -20.98
N ILE A 479 -16.20 -38.25 -20.42
CA ILE A 479 -16.41 -36.85 -20.78
C ILE A 479 -16.04 -36.63 -22.25
N GLU A 480 -14.90 -37.15 -22.71
CA GLU A 480 -14.55 -37.12 -24.13
C GLU A 480 -15.62 -37.77 -25.02
N ASN A 481 -16.13 -38.93 -24.60
CA ASN A 481 -17.15 -39.65 -25.34
C ASN A 481 -18.46 -38.87 -25.45
N ARG A 482 -18.82 -38.10 -24.41
CA ARG A 482 -20.00 -37.23 -24.40
C ARG A 482 -19.80 -36.03 -25.33
N ILE A 483 -18.64 -35.36 -25.23
CA ILE A 483 -18.30 -34.21 -26.10
C ILE A 483 -18.31 -34.64 -27.57
N LYS A 484 -17.67 -35.77 -27.91
CA LYS A 484 -17.66 -36.32 -29.29
C LYS A 484 -19.05 -36.65 -29.84
N ARG A 485 -20.05 -36.86 -28.96
CA ARG A 485 -21.43 -37.18 -29.32
C ARG A 485 -22.38 -35.99 -29.18
N ASP A 486 -21.85 -34.79 -28.95
CA ASP A 486 -22.66 -33.58 -28.73
C ASP A 486 -23.68 -33.76 -27.59
N MET A 487 -23.26 -34.45 -26.52
CA MET A 487 -24.04 -34.67 -25.30
C MET A 487 -23.63 -33.67 -24.21
N PRO A 488 -24.58 -33.14 -23.42
CA PRO A 488 -24.26 -32.34 -22.24
C PRO A 488 -23.49 -33.18 -21.20
N LEU A 489 -22.60 -32.55 -20.43
CA LEU A 489 -21.79 -33.28 -19.44
C LEU A 489 -22.57 -33.64 -18.18
N GLN A 490 -23.55 -32.81 -17.79
CA GLN A 490 -24.47 -33.06 -16.67
C GLN A 490 -23.74 -33.42 -15.36
N LEU A 491 -22.78 -32.56 -14.99
CA LEU A 491 -21.95 -32.75 -13.80
C LEU A 491 -22.42 -31.81 -12.69
N ASP A 492 -22.91 -32.36 -11.58
CA ASP A 492 -23.44 -31.60 -10.45
C ASP A 492 -22.39 -30.65 -9.87
N ALA A 493 -21.12 -31.05 -9.87
CA ALA A 493 -20.00 -30.25 -9.38
C ALA A 493 -19.95 -28.85 -10.03
N SER A 494 -20.32 -28.74 -11.32
CA SER A 494 -20.33 -27.48 -12.05
C SER A 494 -21.41 -26.51 -11.54
N LEU A 495 -22.60 -27.01 -11.22
CA LEU A 495 -23.68 -26.23 -10.63
C LEU A 495 -23.44 -25.90 -9.17
N MET A 496 -22.86 -26.83 -8.41
CA MET A 496 -22.41 -26.56 -7.05
C MET A 496 -21.42 -25.39 -6.99
N TYR A 497 -20.48 -25.33 -7.94
CA TYR A 497 -19.56 -24.21 -8.06
C TYR A 497 -20.26 -22.87 -8.34
N VAL A 498 -21.30 -22.85 -9.19
CA VAL A 498 -22.09 -21.64 -9.46
C VAL A 498 -22.82 -21.18 -8.21
N THR A 499 -23.53 -22.09 -7.55
CA THR A 499 -24.36 -21.73 -6.39
C THR A 499 -23.52 -21.32 -5.19
N GLY A 500 -22.30 -21.85 -5.07
CA GLY A 500 -21.40 -21.58 -3.95
C GLY A 500 -21.95 -22.07 -2.60
N ARG A 501 -23.04 -22.84 -2.60
CA ARG A 501 -23.67 -23.35 -1.38
C ARG A 501 -22.93 -24.60 -0.92
N GLY A 502 -22.71 -24.73 0.38
CA GLY A 502 -22.16 -25.95 1.00
C GLY A 502 -23.10 -27.16 0.98
N SER A 503 -24.23 -27.08 0.25
CA SER A 503 -25.22 -28.15 0.11
C SER A 503 -24.90 -28.99 -1.12
N LEU A 504 -24.98 -30.32 -0.97
CA LEU A 504 -24.91 -31.28 -2.08
C LEU A 504 -26.23 -31.41 -2.86
N LEU A 505 -27.31 -30.77 -2.38
CA LEU A 505 -28.63 -30.84 -3.00
C LEU A 505 -28.79 -29.69 -4.02
N LEU A 506 -29.07 -30.07 -5.27
CA LEU A 506 -29.48 -29.15 -6.33
C LEU A 506 -31.00 -29.07 -6.40
N THR A 507 -31.51 -27.84 -6.47
CA THR A 507 -32.93 -27.56 -6.71
C THR A 507 -33.21 -27.52 -8.22
N LYS A 508 -34.49 -27.52 -8.58
CA LYS A 508 -34.90 -27.37 -9.98
C LYS A 508 -34.42 -26.04 -10.57
N GLU A 509 -34.46 -24.97 -9.79
CA GLU A 509 -34.01 -23.63 -10.19
C GLU A 509 -32.50 -23.61 -10.52
N ASP A 510 -31.70 -24.41 -9.81
CA ASP A 510 -30.27 -24.52 -10.10
C ASP A 510 -30.01 -25.25 -11.42
N LEU A 511 -30.76 -26.32 -11.69
CA LEU A 511 -30.68 -27.08 -12.95
C LEU A 511 -31.08 -26.22 -14.15
N ASP A 512 -32.05 -25.32 -13.97
CA ASP A 512 -32.56 -24.41 -15.00
C ASP A 512 -31.70 -23.13 -15.16
N SER A 513 -30.62 -22.98 -14.38
CA SER A 513 -29.73 -21.80 -14.40
C SER A 513 -29.11 -21.56 -15.77
N LYS A 514 -29.04 -20.29 -16.20
CA LYS A 514 -28.38 -19.87 -17.45
C LYS A 514 -26.90 -19.55 -17.28
N SER A 515 -26.30 -19.93 -16.15
CA SER A 515 -24.86 -19.77 -15.94
C SER A 515 -24.08 -20.54 -17.02
N PRO A 516 -23.01 -19.96 -17.60
CA PRO A 516 -22.18 -20.64 -18.59
C PRO A 516 -21.34 -21.78 -18.00
N TYR A 517 -21.41 -22.00 -16.69
CA TYR A 517 -20.87 -23.18 -16.02
C TYR A 517 -21.89 -24.33 -15.92
N ASN A 518 -23.17 -24.10 -16.24
CA ASN A 518 -24.19 -25.13 -16.16
C ASN A 518 -24.03 -26.17 -17.29
N THR A 519 -23.44 -27.31 -16.95
CA THR A 519 -23.21 -28.42 -17.90
C THR A 519 -24.44 -29.28 -18.17
N TYR A 520 -25.59 -28.98 -17.57
CA TYR A 520 -26.88 -29.58 -17.94
C TYR A 520 -27.52 -28.86 -19.14
N GLU A 521 -27.44 -27.53 -19.15
CA GLU A 521 -28.02 -26.67 -20.19
C GLU A 521 -27.06 -26.51 -21.38
N HIS A 522 -25.76 -26.38 -21.11
CA HIS A 522 -24.74 -26.12 -22.13
C HIS A 522 -23.91 -27.37 -22.43
N LYS A 523 -23.69 -27.62 -23.72
CA LYS A 523 -22.84 -28.70 -24.21
C LYS A 523 -21.37 -28.29 -24.21
N GLY A 524 -20.47 -29.28 -24.13
CA GLY A 524 -19.03 -29.04 -24.06
C GLY A 524 -18.55 -28.76 -22.63
N LEU A 525 -17.33 -28.22 -22.51
CA LEU A 525 -16.77 -27.80 -21.23
C LEU A 525 -17.47 -26.52 -20.72
N PRO A 526 -17.56 -26.32 -19.39
CA PRO A 526 -18.03 -25.07 -18.81
C PRO A 526 -17.08 -23.91 -19.17
N LEU A 527 -17.49 -22.68 -18.86
CA LEU A 527 -16.72 -21.47 -19.13
C LEU A 527 -15.25 -21.52 -18.65
N GLY A 528 -14.97 -22.26 -17.59
CA GLY A 528 -13.64 -22.39 -17.03
C GLY A 528 -13.58 -23.41 -15.90
N PRO A 529 -12.43 -23.48 -15.20
CA PRO A 529 -12.26 -24.36 -14.06
C PRO A 529 -13.25 -24.05 -12.94
N ILE A 530 -13.64 -25.09 -12.21
CA ILE A 530 -14.61 -25.01 -11.09
C ILE A 530 -13.97 -25.23 -9.72
N ALA A 531 -12.67 -25.50 -9.70
CA ALA A 531 -11.83 -25.74 -8.52
C ALA A 531 -10.35 -25.76 -8.95
N ASN A 532 -9.44 -25.74 -7.99
CA ASN A 532 -8.00 -25.95 -8.21
C ASN A 532 -7.69 -27.46 -8.16
N PRO A 533 -7.34 -28.10 -9.29
CA PRO A 533 -7.07 -29.52 -9.34
C PRO A 533 -5.67 -29.87 -8.81
N GLY A 534 -5.52 -31.10 -8.33
CA GLY A 534 -4.21 -31.69 -8.10
C GLY A 534 -3.51 -32.05 -9.42
N ILE A 535 -2.18 -32.26 -9.34
CA ILE A 535 -1.36 -32.69 -10.50
C ILE A 535 -1.87 -34.02 -11.08
N ASP A 536 -2.40 -34.91 -10.25
CA ASP A 536 -2.92 -36.21 -10.69
C ASP A 536 -4.18 -36.06 -11.57
N SER A 537 -5.02 -35.07 -11.32
CA SER A 537 -6.18 -34.79 -12.17
C SER A 537 -5.75 -34.26 -13.54
N ILE A 538 -4.74 -33.39 -13.58
CA ILE A 538 -4.16 -32.90 -14.85
C ILE A 538 -3.56 -34.06 -15.64
N LYS A 539 -2.80 -34.94 -14.98
CA LYS A 539 -2.27 -36.17 -15.59
C LYS A 539 -3.36 -37.11 -16.08
N ALA A 540 -4.50 -37.18 -15.40
CA ALA A 540 -5.62 -38.02 -15.80
C ALA A 540 -6.29 -37.52 -17.09
N VAL A 541 -6.36 -36.19 -17.27
CA VAL A 541 -6.83 -35.56 -18.52
C VAL A 541 -5.93 -35.89 -19.70
N LEU A 542 -4.61 -35.83 -19.51
CA LEU A 542 -3.63 -36.08 -20.59
C LEU A 542 -3.47 -37.57 -20.93
N ASN A 543 -3.99 -38.45 -20.08
CA ASN A 543 -3.91 -39.91 -20.27
C ASN A 543 -5.26 -40.58 -19.95
N PRO A 544 -6.34 -40.26 -20.69
CA PRO A 544 -7.66 -40.82 -20.44
C PRO A 544 -7.69 -42.31 -20.78
N LYS A 545 -8.46 -43.10 -20.01
CA LYS A 545 -8.70 -44.51 -20.36
C LYS A 545 -9.73 -44.56 -21.49
N LYS A 546 -9.33 -45.14 -22.62
CA LYS A 546 -10.26 -45.44 -23.71
C LYS A 546 -11.37 -46.37 -23.20
N THR A 547 -12.61 -45.94 -23.35
CA THR A 547 -13.79 -46.68 -22.91
C THR A 547 -14.96 -46.41 -23.85
N ASN A 548 -15.99 -47.25 -23.81
CA ASN A 548 -17.28 -47.03 -24.46
C ASN A 548 -18.35 -46.52 -23.48
N TYR A 549 -17.98 -46.23 -22.23
CA TYR A 549 -18.89 -45.72 -21.23
C TYR A 549 -19.35 -44.30 -21.55
N LEU A 550 -20.61 -44.03 -21.21
CA LEU A 550 -21.27 -42.73 -21.34
C LEU A 550 -21.85 -42.24 -20.03
N TYR A 551 -21.97 -43.09 -19.01
CA TYR A 551 -22.59 -42.75 -17.73
C TYR A 551 -21.79 -43.35 -16.59
N TYR A 552 -21.86 -42.70 -15.43
CA TYR A 552 -21.30 -43.20 -14.19
C TYR A 552 -22.14 -42.70 -13.01
N LEU A 553 -22.07 -43.41 -11.89
CA LEU A 553 -22.61 -42.99 -10.60
C LEU A 553 -21.70 -43.50 -9.49
N SER A 554 -21.61 -42.74 -8.41
CA SER A 554 -20.92 -43.16 -7.19
C SER A 554 -21.94 -43.70 -6.20
N ASP A 555 -21.69 -44.88 -5.64
CA ASP A 555 -22.55 -45.45 -4.61
C ASP A 555 -22.24 -44.89 -3.21
N ARG A 556 -22.97 -45.35 -2.19
CA ARG A 556 -22.81 -44.91 -0.79
C ARG A 556 -21.46 -45.32 -0.18
N HIS A 557 -20.70 -46.20 -0.83
CA HIS A 557 -19.36 -46.64 -0.45
C HIS A 557 -18.26 -45.97 -1.29
N TYR A 558 -18.60 -44.92 -2.05
CA TYR A 558 -17.68 -44.19 -2.93
C TYR A 558 -17.12 -45.05 -4.08
N THR A 559 -17.76 -46.17 -4.42
CA THR A 559 -17.40 -46.96 -5.59
C THR A 559 -18.11 -46.42 -6.82
N ILE A 560 -17.36 -46.21 -7.90
CA ILE A 560 -17.89 -45.67 -9.15
C ILE A 560 -18.32 -46.80 -10.08
N HIS A 561 -19.57 -46.72 -10.55
CA HIS A 561 -20.19 -47.70 -11.43
C HIS A 561 -20.42 -47.13 -12.82
N TYR A 562 -19.68 -47.65 -13.81
CA TYR A 562 -19.70 -47.16 -15.18
C TYR A 562 -20.72 -47.88 -16.09
N SER A 563 -21.35 -47.18 -17.04
CA SER A 563 -22.35 -47.76 -17.96
C SER A 563 -22.18 -47.24 -19.39
N ALA A 564 -22.41 -48.11 -20.38
CA ALA A 564 -22.36 -47.74 -21.79
C ALA A 564 -23.68 -47.14 -22.28
N THR A 565 -24.81 -47.57 -21.69
CA THR A 565 -26.15 -47.12 -22.09
C THR A 565 -26.91 -46.50 -20.91
N PHE A 566 -27.94 -45.71 -21.23
CA PHE A 566 -28.80 -45.10 -20.22
C PHE A 566 -29.62 -46.14 -19.44
N GLU A 567 -30.08 -47.21 -20.10
CA GLU A 567 -30.80 -48.31 -19.43
C GLU A 567 -29.94 -48.99 -18.37
N GLN A 568 -28.69 -49.34 -18.70
CA GLN A 568 -27.74 -49.90 -17.73
C GLN A 568 -27.48 -48.95 -16.55
N HIS A 569 -27.43 -47.64 -16.80
CA HIS A 569 -27.25 -46.65 -15.75
C HIS A 569 -28.46 -46.59 -14.82
N LYS A 570 -29.70 -46.64 -15.34
CA LYS A 570 -30.91 -46.69 -14.52
C LYS A 570 -30.98 -47.96 -13.66
N GLU A 571 -30.65 -49.11 -14.23
CA GLU A 571 -30.58 -50.38 -13.48
C GLU A 571 -29.58 -50.29 -12.33
N LYS A 572 -28.36 -49.82 -12.60
CA LYS A 572 -27.34 -49.63 -11.57
C LYS A 572 -27.75 -48.62 -10.51
N LYS A 573 -28.45 -47.55 -10.89
CA LYS A 573 -29.00 -46.58 -9.92
C LYS A 573 -29.98 -47.26 -8.96
N GLN A 574 -30.87 -48.13 -9.44
CA GLN A 574 -31.79 -48.88 -8.58
C GLN A 574 -31.07 -49.86 -7.64
N ILE A 575 -29.96 -50.46 -8.09
CA ILE A 575 -29.18 -51.43 -7.30
C ILE A 575 -28.37 -50.72 -6.20
N TYR A 576 -27.67 -49.64 -6.55
CA TYR A 576 -26.64 -49.04 -5.70
C TYR A 576 -27.07 -47.74 -5.00
N LEU A 577 -28.14 -47.09 -5.49
CA LEU A 577 -28.72 -45.86 -4.92
C LEU A 577 -30.26 -45.98 -4.79
N PRO A 578 -30.76 -46.96 -4.02
CA PRO A 578 -32.20 -47.17 -3.81
C PRO A 578 -32.85 -46.08 -2.96
#